data_AF-A0A8S3DI30-F1
#
_entry.id   AF-A0A8S3DI30-F1
#
_cell.length_a   1.000
_cell.length_b   1.000
_cell.length_c   1.000
_cell.angle_alpha   90.00
_cell.angle_beta   90.00
_cell.angle_gamma   90.00
#
_symmetry.space_group_name_H-M   'P 1'
#
loop_
_entity.id
_entity.type
_entity.pdbx_description
1 polymer ?
#
loop_
_entity_poly.entity_id
_entity_poly.type
_entity_poly.pdbx_seq_one_letter_code
_entity_poly.pdbx_strand_id
1 'polypeptide(L)'
;MDVILFWNAVLIRAGANDYDTSIVATPDQAGPTTTSRAFAIIHGAMYEAMNAFERTYKPLFNFINMPKTNDVLSNPAVEAAVTAAAYQTLVSLYPTQKTLFDEAQSGFLNTRKKD
;
A
#
# COMPACT_ATOMS: atom_id res chain seq x y z
N MET A 1 3.64 11.08 9.80
CA MET A 1 4.41 10.37 8.75
C MET A 1 3.51 10.18 7.56
N ASP A 2 3.93 10.58 6.36
CA ASP A 2 3.14 10.47 5.12
C ASP A 2 2.80 9.00 4.82
N VAL A 3 1.51 8.70 4.59
CA VAL A 3 1.02 7.33 4.40
C VAL A 3 1.51 6.71 3.09
N ILE A 4 1.64 7.49 2.01
CA ILE A 4 2.07 7.00 0.71
C ILE A 4 3.55 6.68 0.74
N LEU A 5 4.37 7.57 1.29
CA LEU A 5 5.80 7.34 1.42
C LEU A 5 6.11 6.18 2.37
N PHE A 6 5.33 6.01 3.43
CA PHE A 6 5.45 4.86 4.32
C PHE A 6 5.21 3.54 3.57
N TRP A 7 4.09 3.41 2.86
CA TRP A 7 3.78 2.17 2.13
C TRP A 7 4.69 1.94 0.92
N ASN A 8 5.20 3.00 0.28
CA ASN A 8 6.24 2.89 -0.73
C ASN A 8 7.55 2.30 -0.14
N ALA A 9 7.94 2.70 1.07
CA ALA A 9 9.11 2.12 1.73
C ALA A 9 8.90 0.63 2.06
N VAL A 10 7.70 0.25 2.51
CA VAL A 10 7.32 -1.17 2.75
C VAL A 10 7.39 -1.98 1.45
N LEU A 11 6.85 -1.44 0.35
CA LEU A 11 6.91 -2.07 -0.97
C LEU A 11 8.35 -2.25 -1.48
N ILE A 12 9.21 -1.23 -1.36
CA ILE A 12 10.62 -1.35 -1.75
C ILE A 12 11.31 -2.44 -0.94
N ARG A 13 11.05 -2.50 0.38
CA ARG A 13 11.58 -3.56 1.25
C ARG A 13 11.08 -4.94 0.81
N ALA A 14 9.80 -5.06 0.47
CA ALA A 14 9.21 -6.31 0.01
C ALA A 14 9.84 -6.79 -1.30
N GLY A 15 10.01 -5.87 -2.25
CA GLY A 15 10.69 -6.14 -3.52
C GLY A 15 12.14 -6.58 -3.30
N ALA A 16 12.87 -5.98 -2.36
CA ALA A 16 14.24 -6.40 -2.04
C ALA A 16 14.30 -7.79 -1.39
N ASN A 17 13.42 -8.07 -0.43
CA ASN A 17 13.33 -9.36 0.25
C ASN A 17 12.98 -10.50 -0.71
N ASP A 18 12.21 -10.23 -1.76
CA ASP A 18 11.78 -11.23 -2.74
C ASP A 18 12.96 -11.84 -3.52
N TYR A 19 14.10 -11.15 -3.57
CA TYR A 19 15.35 -11.63 -4.16
C TYR A 19 16.39 -12.11 -3.14
N ASP A 20 16.05 -12.10 -1.84
CA ASP A 20 16.88 -12.61 -0.77
C ASP A 20 16.41 -14.02 -0.39
N THR A 21 17.15 -15.04 -0.82
CA THR A 21 16.81 -16.45 -0.58
C THR A 21 16.83 -16.86 0.90
N SER A 22 17.40 -16.02 1.78
CA SER A 22 17.33 -16.23 3.24
C SER A 22 16.00 -15.78 3.84
N ILE A 23 15.23 -14.97 3.12
CA ILE A 23 13.92 -14.45 3.55
C ILE A 23 12.79 -15.13 2.75
N VAL A 24 12.94 -15.19 1.43
CA VAL A 24 11.95 -15.75 0.50
C VAL A 24 12.61 -16.84 -0.33
N ALA A 25 12.22 -18.09 -0.12
CA ALA A 25 12.83 -19.24 -0.80
C ALA A 25 12.58 -19.24 -2.32
N THR A 26 11.39 -18.81 -2.73
CA THR A 26 10.99 -18.65 -4.14
C THR A 26 10.33 -17.28 -4.29
N PRO A 27 10.82 -16.39 -5.16
CA PRO A 27 10.26 -15.04 -5.31
C PRO A 27 8.78 -15.08 -5.71
N ASP A 28 7.95 -14.29 -5.03
CA ASP A 28 6.53 -14.12 -5.37
C ASP A 28 6.37 -13.33 -6.68
N GLN A 29 7.28 -12.38 -6.96
CA GLN A 29 7.33 -11.53 -8.16
C GLN A 29 8.70 -11.61 -8.84
N ALA A 30 9.00 -12.78 -9.41
CA ALA A 30 10.29 -13.08 -10.03
C ALA A 30 10.60 -12.25 -11.29
N GLY A 31 11.70 -11.49 -11.24
CA GLY A 31 12.27 -10.76 -12.35
C GLY A 31 11.73 -9.33 -12.51
N PRO A 32 12.43 -8.48 -13.28
CA PRO A 32 12.14 -7.04 -13.35
C PRO A 32 10.73 -6.73 -13.83
N THR A 33 10.18 -7.53 -14.75
CA THR A 33 8.85 -7.32 -15.33
C THR A 33 7.72 -7.52 -14.30
N THR A 34 7.74 -8.62 -13.55
CA THR A 34 6.69 -8.94 -12.57
C THR A 34 6.80 -8.04 -11.35
N THR A 35 8.02 -7.76 -10.88
CA THR A 35 8.26 -6.76 -9.82
C THR A 35 7.71 -5.38 -10.22
N SER A 36 8.04 -4.88 -11.42
CA SER A 36 7.55 -3.58 -11.89
C SER A 36 6.02 -3.54 -11.99
N ARG A 37 5.41 -4.64 -12.48
CA ARG A 37 3.96 -4.79 -12.53
C ARG A 37 3.34 -4.76 -11.13
N ALA A 38 3.92 -5.47 -10.16
CA ALA A 38 3.42 -5.48 -8.80
C ALA A 38 3.48 -4.09 -8.16
N PHE A 39 4.58 -3.36 -8.37
CA PHE A 39 4.72 -1.98 -7.90
C PHE A 39 3.64 -1.06 -8.49
N ALA A 40 3.38 -1.17 -9.78
CA ALA A 40 2.34 -0.39 -10.45
C ALA A 40 0.94 -0.69 -9.90
N ILE A 41 0.61 -1.97 -9.64
CA ILE A 41 -0.69 -2.36 -9.08
C ILE A 41 -0.87 -1.81 -7.67
N ILE A 42 0.17 -1.89 -6.82
CA ILE A 42 0.10 -1.41 -5.43
C ILE A 42 -0.04 0.12 -5.38
N HIS A 43 0.73 0.85 -6.20
CA HIS A 43 0.58 2.30 -6.31
C HIS A 43 -0.78 2.70 -6.89
N GLY A 44 -1.30 1.96 -7.88
CA GLY A 44 -2.65 2.15 -8.40
C GLY A 44 -3.72 1.99 -7.33
N ALA A 45 -3.60 0.97 -6.47
CA ALA A 45 -4.52 0.76 -5.35
C ALA A 45 -4.47 1.90 -4.31
N MET A 46 -3.27 2.38 -3.96
CA MET A 46 -3.11 3.51 -3.04
C MET A 46 -3.65 4.82 -3.63
N TYR A 47 -3.38 5.09 -4.91
CA TYR A 47 -3.90 6.24 -5.62
C TYR A 47 -5.43 6.25 -5.61
N GLU A 48 -6.06 5.12 -5.93
CA GLU A 48 -7.52 5.01 -5.96
C GLU A 48 -8.13 5.22 -4.57
N ALA A 49 -7.51 4.64 -3.54
CA ALA A 49 -7.96 4.82 -2.16
C ALA A 49 -7.94 6.30 -1.74
N MET A 50 -6.93 7.08 -2.15
CA MET A 50 -6.84 8.51 -1.85
C MET A 50 -7.79 9.34 -2.72
N ASN A 51 -7.80 9.10 -4.05
CA ASN A 51 -8.62 9.84 -5.00
C ASN A 51 -10.13 9.60 -4.78
N ALA A 52 -10.54 8.48 -4.18
CA ALA A 52 -11.93 8.24 -3.77
C ALA A 52 -12.47 9.30 -2.78
N PHE A 53 -11.58 9.94 -2.01
CA PHE A 53 -11.91 11.04 -1.10
C PHE A 53 -11.66 12.42 -1.73
N GLU A 54 -10.54 12.61 -2.45
CA GLU A 54 -10.19 13.92 -3.03
C GLU A 54 -11.10 14.28 -4.23
N ARG A 55 -11.29 13.30 -5.12
CA ARG A 55 -12.04 13.39 -6.38
C ARG A 55 -11.55 14.52 -7.30
N THR A 56 -10.25 14.78 -7.29
CA THR A 56 -9.62 15.79 -8.16
C THR A 56 -9.30 15.19 -9.53
N TYR A 57 -8.99 13.90 -9.60
CA TYR A 57 -8.54 13.23 -10.80
C TYR A 57 -9.51 12.14 -11.27
N LYS A 58 -9.39 11.76 -12.55
CA LYS A 58 -10.16 10.65 -13.10
C LYS A 58 -9.77 9.35 -12.37
N PRO A 59 -10.75 8.57 -11.86
CA PRO A 59 -10.47 7.26 -11.28
C PRO A 59 -9.83 6.32 -12.32
N LEU A 60 -8.85 5.54 -11.88
CA LEU A 60 -8.28 4.41 -12.62
C LEU A 60 -9.29 3.26 -12.72
N PHE A 61 -10.09 3.07 -11.67
CA PHE A 61 -11.18 2.10 -11.64
C PHE A 61 -12.48 2.81 -11.24
N ASN A 62 -13.63 2.37 -11.77
CA ASN A 62 -14.92 2.98 -11.46
C ASN A 62 -15.44 2.56 -10.07
N PHE A 63 -14.68 2.83 -9.00
CA PHE A 63 -15.02 2.44 -7.64
C PHE A 63 -15.71 3.54 -6.81
N ILE A 64 -16.09 3.13 -5.61
CA ILE A 64 -16.97 3.78 -4.62
C ILE A 64 -16.48 5.20 -4.27
N ASN A 65 -17.44 6.10 -4.19
CA ASN A 65 -17.26 7.49 -3.77
C ASN A 65 -17.25 7.59 -2.23
N MET A 66 -16.11 7.95 -1.62
CA MET A 66 -15.98 8.16 -0.16
C MET A 66 -16.31 9.61 0.23
N PRO A 67 -16.65 9.92 1.50
CA PRO A 67 -16.92 11.30 1.91
C PRO A 67 -15.82 12.26 1.45
N LYS A 68 -16.18 13.27 0.65
CA LYS A 68 -15.19 14.16 0.03
C LYS A 68 -14.46 14.95 1.12
N THR A 69 -13.13 15.03 1.02
CA THR A 69 -12.32 15.90 1.89
C THR A 69 -11.21 16.57 1.09
N ASN A 70 -10.85 17.78 1.51
CA ASN A 70 -9.74 18.54 0.94
C ASN A 70 -8.43 18.34 1.74
N ASP A 71 -8.50 17.72 2.92
CA ASP A 71 -7.35 17.42 3.77
C ASP A 71 -6.94 15.95 3.63
N VAL A 72 -6.59 15.51 2.42
CA VAL A 72 -6.30 14.09 2.18
C VAL A 72 -4.99 13.61 2.79
N LEU A 73 -4.07 14.53 3.11
CA LEU A 73 -2.75 14.20 3.65
C LEU A 73 -2.74 13.99 5.16
N SER A 74 -3.69 14.58 5.89
CA SER A 74 -3.75 14.49 7.35
C SER A 74 -5.03 13.84 7.88
N ASN A 75 -5.95 13.44 6.99
CA ASN A 75 -7.22 12.85 7.39
C ASN A 75 -7.08 11.37 7.77
N PRO A 76 -7.42 10.97 9.01
CA PRO A 76 -7.27 9.59 9.47
C PRO A 76 -8.06 8.56 8.65
N ALA A 77 -9.21 8.93 8.09
CA ALA A 77 -10.00 8.04 7.25
C ALA A 77 -9.34 7.79 5.89
N VAL A 78 -8.68 8.80 5.32
CA VAL A 78 -7.90 8.65 4.08
C VAL A 78 -6.69 7.76 4.34
N GLU A 79 -5.98 8.00 5.43
CA GLU A 79 -4.82 7.19 5.81
C GLU A 79 -5.18 5.73 6.09
N ALA A 80 -6.31 5.48 6.76
CA ALA A 80 -6.84 4.14 6.99
C ALA A 80 -7.20 3.44 5.66
N ALA A 81 -7.84 4.16 4.73
CA ALA A 81 -8.20 3.62 3.42
C ALA A 81 -6.96 3.28 2.57
N VAL A 82 -5.98 4.18 2.49
CA VAL A 82 -4.72 3.93 1.79
C VAL A 82 -3.98 2.76 2.42
N THR A 83 -3.93 2.70 3.75
CA THR A 83 -3.31 1.60 4.49
C THR A 83 -3.98 0.26 4.20
N ALA A 84 -5.32 0.21 4.19
CA ALA A 84 -6.04 -1.00 3.84
C ALA A 84 -5.76 -1.44 2.40
N ALA A 85 -5.77 -0.51 1.44
CA ALA A 85 -5.51 -0.79 0.04
C ALA A 85 -4.08 -1.31 -0.20
N ALA A 86 -3.08 -0.65 0.39
CA ALA A 86 -1.68 -1.06 0.30
C ALA A 86 -1.47 -2.45 0.90
N TYR A 87 -1.92 -2.65 2.14
CA TYR A 87 -1.79 -3.92 2.86
C TYR A 87 -2.42 -5.08 2.08
N GLN A 88 -3.68 -4.96 1.66
CA GLN A 88 -4.39 -6.05 0.96
C GLN A 88 -3.71 -6.39 -0.37
N THR A 89 -3.25 -5.38 -1.10
CA THR A 89 -2.60 -5.60 -2.39
C THR A 89 -1.21 -6.21 -2.22
N LEU A 90 -0.45 -5.79 -1.20
CA LEU A 90 0.84 -6.38 -0.83
C LEU A 90 0.69 -7.84 -0.42
N VAL A 91 -0.25 -8.17 0.47
CA VAL A 91 -0.52 -9.56 0.89
C VAL A 91 -0.93 -10.44 -0.31
N SER A 92 -1.65 -9.87 -1.27
CA SER A 92 -2.06 -10.60 -2.48
C SER A 92 -0.88 -10.87 -3.43
N LEU A 93 0.03 -9.91 -3.61
CA LEU A 93 1.12 -9.99 -4.58
C LEU A 93 2.43 -10.56 -4.02
N TYR A 94 2.67 -10.43 -2.71
CA TYR A 94 3.84 -10.93 -1.99
C TYR A 94 3.42 -11.77 -0.76
N PRO A 95 2.61 -12.84 -0.95
CA PRO A 95 2.02 -13.59 0.15
C PRO A 95 3.03 -14.19 1.13
N THR A 96 4.26 -14.51 0.68
CA THR A 96 5.32 -15.08 1.54
C THR A 96 5.77 -14.09 2.61
N GLN A 97 5.51 -12.80 2.41
CA GLN A 97 5.96 -11.72 3.27
C GLN A 97 4.83 -11.14 4.15
N LYS A 98 3.71 -11.85 4.31
CA LYS A 98 2.53 -11.36 5.05
C LYS A 98 2.86 -10.80 6.45
N THR A 99 3.74 -11.45 7.20
CA THR A 99 4.13 -11.01 8.55
C THR A 99 4.73 -9.59 8.54
N LEU A 100 5.56 -9.26 7.55
CA LEU A 100 6.10 -7.90 7.36
C LEU A 100 4.97 -6.88 7.19
N PHE A 101 3.92 -7.24 6.46
CA PHE A 101 2.80 -6.34 6.17
C PHE A 101 1.85 -6.19 7.36
N ASP A 102 1.65 -7.26 8.13
CA ASP A 102 0.87 -7.25 9.38
C ASP A 102 1.52 -6.28 10.40
N GLU A 103 2.85 -6.33 10.53
CA GLU A 103 3.64 -5.45 11.38
C GLU A 103 3.58 -4.00 10.90
N ALA A 104 3.75 -3.76 9.60
CA ALA A 104 3.68 -2.42 9.01
C ALA A 104 2.29 -1.78 9.20
N GLN A 105 1.21 -2.54 8.95
CA GLN A 105 -0.17 -2.07 9.15
C GLN A 105 -0.42 -1.73 10.62
N SER A 106 -0.07 -2.64 11.53
CA SER A 106 -0.27 -2.44 12.96
C SER A 106 0.55 -1.27 13.49
N GLY A 107 1.82 -1.17 13.07
CA GLY A 107 2.72 -0.08 13.43
C GLY A 107 2.19 1.28 12.98
N PHE A 108 1.78 1.40 11.71
CA PHE A 108 1.24 2.65 11.18
C PHE A 108 -0.02 3.09 11.94
N LEU A 109 -1.01 2.21 12.08
CA LEU A 109 -2.28 2.55 12.74
C LEU A 109 -2.12 2.86 14.24
N ASN A 110 -1.20 2.20 14.93
CA ASN A 110 -0.95 2.47 16.35
C ASN A 110 -0.32 3.85 16.60
N THR A 111 0.45 4.38 15.65
CA THR A 111 0.98 5.76 15.77
C THR A 111 -0.12 6.81 15.65
N ARG A 112 -1.23 6.52 14.96
CA ARG A 112 -2.33 7.46 14.72
C ARG A 112 -3.47 7.42 15.75
N LYS A 113 -3.52 6.39 16.58
CA LYS A 113 -4.50 6.28 17.69
C LYS A 113 -4.14 7.12 18.92
N LYS A 114 -2.93 7.69 18.96
CA LYS A 114 -2.40 8.42 20.13
C LYS A 114 -2.60 9.94 20.05
N ASP A 115 -3.15 10.43 18.94
CA ASP A 115 -3.50 11.83 18.68
C ASP A 115 -5.03 12.00 18.69
#